data_AF-A0A7X8ZDR4-F1
#
_entry.id   AF-A0A7X8ZDR4-F1
#
_cell.length_a   1.000
_cell.length_b   1.000
_cell.length_c   1.000
_cell.angle_alpha   90.00
_cell.angle_beta   90.00
_cell.angle_gamma   90.00
#
_symmetry.space_group_name_H-M   'P 1'
#
loop_
_entity.id
_entity.type
_entity.pdbx_description
1 polymer ?
#
loop_
_entity_poly.entity_id
_entity_poly.type
_entity_poly.pdbx_seq_one_letter_code
_entity_poly.pdbx_strand_id
1 'polypeptide(L)' 'TIVTMPFTYSIANGIGVGFIMYAVMAAAAGKGKQVHWLMWLVAGLFVVFFAIDPIMSAIS' A
#
# COMPACT_ATOMS: atom_id res chain seq x y z
N THR A 1 19.13 10.73 -12.59
CA THR A 1 19.35 9.62 -11.62
C THR A 1 18.32 9.53 -10.51
N ILE A 2 17.55 10.59 -10.16
CA ILE A 2 16.39 10.50 -9.24
C ILE A 2 15.18 9.76 -9.84
N VAL A 3 15.04 9.82 -11.17
CA VAL A 3 13.90 9.22 -11.90
C VAL A 3 14.13 7.74 -12.27
N THR A 4 15.33 7.19 -12.07
CA THR A 4 15.65 5.78 -12.37
C THR A 4 15.46 4.87 -11.14
N MET A 5 15.37 5.44 -9.94
CA MET A 5 15.10 4.73 -8.69
C MET A 5 13.69 4.08 -8.54
N PRO A 6 12.59 4.60 -9.12
CA PRO A 6 11.26 4.04 -8.87
C PRO A 6 11.01 2.74 -9.64
N PHE A 7 11.85 2.39 -10.62
CA PHE A 7 11.69 1.16 -11.41
C PHE A 7 12.51 -0.02 -10.87
N THR A 8 13.45 0.24 -9.94
CA THR A 8 14.27 -0.80 -9.27
C THR A 8 13.93 -0.94 -7.77
N TYR A 9 13.07 -0.08 -7.24
CA TYR A 9 12.47 -0.14 -5.89
C TYR A 9 10.96 -0.31 -6.03
N SER A 10 10.33 -1.48 -6.01
CA SER A 10 10.69 -2.87 -5.77
C SER A 10 9.43 -3.63 -6.20
N ILE A 11 9.53 -4.83 -6.76
CA ILE A 11 8.35 -5.69 -6.99
C ILE A 11 7.46 -5.74 -5.72
N ALA A 12 8.07 -5.66 -4.54
CA ALA A 12 7.39 -5.57 -3.25
C ALA A 12 6.49 -4.32 -3.09
N ASN A 13 6.88 -3.18 -3.65
CA ASN A 13 6.08 -1.94 -3.57
C ASN A 13 4.84 -2.03 -4.47
N GLY A 14 5.01 -2.58 -5.68
CA GLY A 14 3.89 -2.87 -6.59
C GLY A 14 2.91 -3.90 -6.01
N ILE A 15 3.45 -4.94 -5.37
CA ILE A 15 2.66 -5.93 -4.61
C ILE A 15 1.92 -5.25 -3.44
N GLY A 16 2.59 -4.38 -2.69
CA GLY A 16 2.00 -3.62 -1.57
C GLY A 16 0.83 -2.74 -2.01
N VAL A 17 1.00 -1.98 -3.09
CA VAL A 17 -0.09 -1.18 -3.68
C VAL A 17 -1.24 -2.08 -4.14
N GLY A 18 -0.94 -3.22 -4.74
CA GLY A 18 -1.95 -4.22 -5.13
C GLY A 18 -2.77 -4.72 -3.94
N PHE A 19 -2.12 -5.00 -2.80
CA PHE A 19 -2.79 -5.41 -1.57
C PHE A 19 -3.67 -4.32 -0.98
N ILE A 20 -3.20 -3.07 -0.94
CA ILE A 20 -4.00 -1.92 -0.49
C ILE A 20 -5.22 -1.76 -1.41
N MET A 21 -5.02 -1.76 -2.72
CA MET A 21 -6.10 -1.56 -3.70
C MET A 21 -7.14 -2.66 -3.62
N TYR A 22 -6.74 -3.92 -3.44
CA TYR A 22 -7.69 -5.01 -3.21
C TYR A 22 -8.49 -4.82 -1.93
N ALA A 23 -7.83 -4.47 -0.82
CA ALA A 23 -8.50 -4.24 0.46
C ALA A 23 -9.51 -3.08 0.36
N VAL A 24 -9.14 -1.98 -0.28
CA VAL A 24 -10.01 -0.81 -0.52
C VAL A 24 -11.19 -1.17 -1.42
N MET A 25 -10.94 -1.87 -2.54
CA MET A 25 -12.00 -2.33 -3.46
C MET A 25 -12.97 -3.29 -2.79
N ALA A 26 -12.46 -4.23 -1.99
CA ALA A 26 -13.28 -5.18 -1.26
C ALA A 26 -14.10 -4.49 -0.16
N ALA A 27 -13.55 -3.45 0.48
CA ALA A 27 -14.28 -2.60 1.42
C ALA A 27 -15.40 -1.81 0.71
N ALA A 28 -15.08 -1.17 -0.42
CA ALA A 28 -16.03 -0.41 -1.23
C ALA A 28 -17.15 -1.29 -1.81
N ALA A 29 -16.86 -2.53 -2.17
CA ALA A 29 -17.83 -3.51 -2.64
C ALA A 29 -18.72 -4.09 -1.52
N GLY A 30 -18.57 -3.66 -0.27
CA GLY A 30 -19.29 -4.20 0.89
C GLY A 30 -18.87 -5.64 1.28
N LYS A 31 -17.84 -6.18 0.61
CA LYS A 31 -17.30 -7.53 0.85
C LYS A 31 -16.13 -7.53 1.83
N GLY A 32 -15.91 -6.43 2.58
CA GLY A 32 -14.83 -6.31 3.55
C GLY A 32 -14.80 -7.42 4.61
N LYS A 33 -15.95 -8.02 4.93
CA LYS A 33 -16.08 -9.18 5.85
C LYS A 33 -15.67 -10.53 5.25
N GLN A 34 -15.62 -10.64 3.91
CA GLN A 34 -15.13 -11.83 3.21
C GLN A 34 -13.61 -11.82 3.06
N VAL A 35 -12.99 -10.64 3.24
CA VAL A 35 -11.54 -10.48 3.25
C VAL A 35 -11.01 -11.00 4.57
N HIS A 36 -10.05 -11.92 4.50
CA HIS A 36 -9.41 -12.49 5.69
C HIS A 36 -8.76 -11.38 6.53
N TRP A 37 -8.87 -11.46 7.86
CA TRP A 37 -8.38 -10.42 8.79
C TRP A 37 -6.89 -10.08 8.58
N LEU A 38 -6.09 -11.08 8.18
CA LEU A 38 -4.66 -10.92 7.91
C LEU A 38 -4.39 -9.99 6.72
N MET A 39 -5.27 -9.98 5.71
CA MET A 39 -5.16 -9.09 4.55
C MET A 39 -5.38 -7.63 4.95
N TRP A 40 -6.30 -7.38 5.87
CA TRP A 40 -6.53 -6.05 6.43
C TRP A 40 -5.33 -5.56 7.23
N LEU A 41 -4.69 -6.46 8.00
CA LEU A 41 -3.47 -6.14 8.74
C LEU A 41 -2.33 -5.76 7.78
N VAL A 42 -2.08 -6.58 6.76
CA VAL A 42 -1.03 -6.33 5.77
C VAL A 42 -1.30 -5.06 4.97
N ALA A 43 -2.53 -4.84 4.52
CA ALA A 43 -2.92 -3.61 3.84
C ALA A 43 -2.71 -2.37 4.72
N GLY A 44 -3.09 -2.45 6.02
CA GLY A 44 -2.84 -1.37 6.98
C GLY A 44 -1.35 -1.07 7.16
N LEU A 45 -0.50 -2.09 7.27
CA LEU A 45 0.96 -1.91 7.35
C LEU A 45 1.52 -1.25 6.08
N PHE A 46 1.07 -1.66 4.90
CA PHE A 46 1.50 -1.03 3.65
C PHE A 46 1.01 0.42 3.52
N VAL A 47 -0.17 0.75 4.03
CA VAL A 47 -0.65 2.15 4.08
C VAL A 47 0.26 2.99 4.97
N VAL A 48 0.64 2.50 6.14
CA VAL A 48 1.58 3.20 7.03
C VAL A 48 2.94 3.37 6.35
N PHE A 49 3.47 2.31 5.73
CA PHE A 49 4.72 2.35 4.99
C PHE A 49 4.69 3.42 3.88
N PHE A 50 3.63 3.44 3.07
CA PHE A 50 3.46 4.43 2.01
C PHE A 50 3.14 5.84 2.50
N ALA A 51 2.60 6.02 3.70
CA ALA A 51 2.32 7.33 4.27
C ALA A 51 3.58 7.99 4.85
N ILE A 52 4.54 7.21 5.34
CA ILE A 52 5.78 7.69 5.93
C ILE A 52 6.64 8.46 4.92
N ASP A 53 6.76 7.97 3.68
CA ASP A 53 7.53 8.60 2.60
C ASP A 53 7.04 10.03 2.22
N PRO A 54 5.76 10.26 1.86
CA PRO A 54 5.25 11.59 1.54
C PRO A 54 5.19 12.48 2.77
N ILE A 55 4.95 11.93 3.98
CA ILE A 55 5.01 12.71 5.21
C ILE A 55 6.41 13.27 5.38
N MET A 56 7.47 12.45 5.35
CA MET A 56 8.85 12.95 5.48
C MET A 56 9.23 13.95 4.39
N SER A 57 8.80 13.71 3.15
CA SER A 57 8.99 14.63 2.02
C SER A 57 8.28 15.99 2.20
N ALA A 58 7.14 16.02 2.90
CA ALA A 58 6.40 17.25 3.15
C ALA A 58 6.95 18.09 4.32
N ILE A 59 7.78 17.51 5.20
CA ILE A 59 8.38 18.21 6.36
C ILE A 59 9.82 18.68 6.11
N SER A 60 10.49 18.21 5.05
CA SER A 60 11.87 18.56 4.66
C SER A 60 11.91 19.50 3.46
#